data_AF-A0A7R9ZQF8-F1
#
_entry.id   AF-A0A7R9ZQF8-F1
#
_cell.length_a   1.000
_cell.length_b   1.000
_cell.length_c   1.000
_cell.angle_alpha   90.00
_cell.angle_beta   90.00
_cell.angle_gamma   90.00
#
_symmetry.space_group_name_H-M   'P 1'
#
loop_
_entity.id
_entity.type
_entity.pdbx_description
1 polymer ?
#
loop_
_entity_poly.entity_id
_entity_poly.type
_entity_poly.pdbx_seq_one_letter_code
_entity_poly.pdbx_strand_id
1 'polypeptide(L)'
;DDIKKFVAQTRKGVPELGMSINTDKSTVSHSFAYAAQDPHADRREQPTFHYGQDAEGAIEIDTNTDIDTNTDVAVDMDMDDAGVNRIESPRTSCIVSSSGARLFPWCGLLFDINTGDVMIDYSRFDNGRVENSLTIDSDGHEGDQFFRRLRTFVRPRCTPILYDPAINRVDVVMTNFYQMMLYCAVKTVAHLRSSAYKVTHNPAHTTKAIGDTILFAFRLIRSSLGMSATKASENVAGRRPSDFPLNLAESLWLSWKAFHDVFSRLSDQQEVHRVLIHPALERSHGMPKHQNTSILLEHAFNDFDMSSKIRVD
;
A
#
# COMPACT_ATOMS: atom_id res chain seq x y z
N ASP A 1 23.97 6.64 -28.37
CA ASP A 1 24.68 5.38 -28.07
C ASP A 1 24.25 4.70 -26.78
N ASP A 2 23.66 5.42 -25.82
CA ASP A 2 23.29 4.85 -24.51
C ASP A 2 22.10 3.87 -24.55
N ILE A 3 21.16 4.05 -25.47
CA ILE A 3 20.06 3.08 -25.69
C ILE A 3 20.60 1.73 -26.18
N LYS A 4 21.63 1.75 -27.03
CA LYS A 4 22.27 0.52 -27.53
C LYS A 4 23.05 -0.19 -26.41
N LYS A 5 23.71 0.58 -25.53
CA LYS A 5 24.38 0.05 -24.33
C LYS A 5 23.38 -0.58 -23.36
N PHE A 6 22.28 0.11 -23.06
CA PHE A 6 21.22 -0.41 -22.17
C PHE A 6 20.63 -1.73 -22.69
N VAL A 7 20.25 -1.77 -23.97
CA VAL A 7 19.70 -2.99 -24.59
C VAL A 7 20.72 -4.14 -24.62
N ALA A 8 22.00 -3.84 -24.85
CA ALA A 8 23.06 -4.85 -24.79
C ALA A 8 23.27 -5.40 -23.37
N GLN A 9 23.11 -4.56 -22.35
CA GLN A 9 23.25 -4.92 -20.94
C GLN A 9 22.05 -5.74 -20.44
N THR A 10 20.83 -5.42 -20.90
CA THR A 10 19.64 -6.24 -20.61
C THR A 10 19.71 -7.62 -21.27
N ARG A 11 20.26 -7.72 -22.50
CA ARG A 11 20.46 -9.00 -23.20
C ARG A 11 21.51 -9.89 -22.57
N LYS A 12 22.49 -9.32 -21.85
CA LYS A 12 23.51 -10.09 -21.14
C LYS A 12 22.94 -10.89 -19.96
N GLY A 13 21.74 -10.54 -19.47
CA GLY A 13 21.17 -11.17 -18.28
C GLY A 13 22.09 -11.05 -17.06
N VAL A 14 21.95 -11.97 -16.11
CA VAL A 14 22.93 -12.19 -15.04
C VAL A 14 23.58 -13.54 -15.31
N PRO A 15 24.70 -13.59 -16.07
CA PRO A 15 25.29 -14.85 -16.54
C PRO A 15 25.68 -15.78 -15.39
N GLU A 16 26.08 -15.20 -14.25
CA GLU A 16 26.47 -15.92 -13.03
C GLU A 16 25.32 -16.75 -12.42
N LEU A 17 24.07 -16.44 -12.79
CA LEU A 17 22.87 -17.13 -12.34
C LEU A 17 22.21 -17.96 -13.46
N GLY A 18 22.82 -18.08 -14.64
CA GLY A 18 22.26 -18.88 -15.74
C GLY A 18 20.91 -18.38 -16.27
N MET A 19 20.60 -17.09 -16.08
CA MET A 19 19.30 -16.50 -16.35
C MET A 19 19.36 -15.51 -17.54
N SER A 20 18.50 -15.71 -18.53
CA SER A 20 18.37 -14.82 -19.70
C SER A 20 16.94 -14.31 -19.85
N ILE A 21 16.78 -13.02 -20.13
CA ILE A 21 15.48 -12.37 -20.34
C ILE A 21 15.35 -11.99 -21.82
N ASN A 22 14.24 -12.38 -22.45
CA ASN A 22 14.00 -12.01 -23.84
C ASN A 22 13.79 -10.48 -23.99
N THR A 23 14.10 -9.96 -25.17
CA THR A 23 14.05 -8.54 -25.53
C THR A 23 12.70 -7.85 -25.34
N ASP A 24 11.60 -8.60 -25.33
CA ASP A 24 10.24 -8.13 -25.08
C ASP A 24 9.79 -8.26 -23.60
N LYS A 25 10.68 -8.78 -22.72
CA LYS A 25 10.45 -9.04 -21.29
C LYS A 25 9.26 -9.97 -20.99
N SER A 26 8.77 -10.72 -21.98
CA SER A 26 7.62 -11.61 -21.81
C SER A 26 8.01 -12.96 -21.18
N THR A 27 9.29 -13.31 -21.22
CA THR A 27 9.80 -14.63 -20.85
C THR A 27 11.18 -14.53 -20.21
N VAL A 28 11.34 -15.25 -19.09
CA VAL A 28 12.62 -15.45 -18.39
C VAL A 28 12.98 -16.93 -18.49
N SER A 29 14.18 -17.23 -18.98
CA SER A 29 14.69 -18.60 -19.15
C SER A 29 15.84 -18.82 -18.17
N HIS A 30 15.82 -19.93 -17.45
CA HIS A 30 16.87 -20.35 -16.52
C HIS A 30 17.39 -21.73 -16.91
N SER A 31 18.69 -21.84 -17.15
CA SER A 31 19.32 -23.14 -17.43
C SER A 31 20.06 -23.61 -16.19
N PHE A 32 19.60 -24.70 -15.57
CA PHE A 32 20.36 -25.37 -14.52
C PHE A 32 21.39 -26.29 -15.17
N ALA A 33 22.67 -26.05 -14.91
CA ALA A 33 23.69 -27.06 -15.09
C ALA A 33 23.83 -27.81 -13.75
N TYR A 34 23.35 -29.04 -13.68
CA TYR A 34 23.75 -29.93 -12.60
C TYR A 34 25.26 -30.14 -12.74
N ALA A 35 26.03 -29.74 -11.73
CA ALA A 35 27.41 -30.20 -11.61
C ALA A 35 27.35 -31.74 -11.58
N ALA A 36 27.96 -32.38 -12.57
CA ALA A 36 28.06 -33.82 -12.61
C ALA A 36 28.67 -34.29 -11.28
N GLN A 37 27.90 -35.10 -10.54
CA GLN A 37 28.41 -35.79 -9.36
C GLN A 37 29.61 -36.65 -9.78
N ASP A 38 30.60 -36.66 -8.89
CA ASP A 38 31.84 -37.43 -8.92
C ASP A 38 31.73 -38.79 -9.65
N PRO A 39 32.61 -39.14 -10.62
CA PRO A 39 32.56 -40.40 -11.36
C PRO A 39 32.74 -41.68 -10.52
N HIS A 40 32.93 -41.57 -9.19
CA HIS A 40 33.13 -42.70 -8.29
C HIS A 40 32.00 -42.94 -7.26
N ALA A 41 30.87 -42.23 -7.34
CA ALA A 41 29.70 -42.58 -6.55
C ALA A 41 28.98 -43.82 -7.12
N ASP A 42 28.69 -44.77 -6.24
CA ASP A 42 28.25 -46.14 -6.50
C ASP A 42 27.10 -46.27 -7.51
N ARG A 43 27.27 -47.17 -8.48
CA ARG A 43 26.26 -47.53 -9.48
C ARG A 43 25.18 -48.38 -8.82
N ARG A 44 24.15 -47.75 -8.26
CA ARG A 44 22.84 -48.38 -8.06
C ARG A 44 21.79 -47.28 -7.95
N GLU A 45 20.79 -47.37 -8.82
CA GLU A 45 19.58 -46.53 -8.90
C GLU A 45 19.72 -45.22 -9.70
N GLN A 46 19.65 -45.34 -11.02
CA GLN A 46 19.14 -44.25 -11.87
C GLN A 46 17.72 -44.62 -12.33
N PRO A 47 16.69 -43.79 -12.11
CA PRO A 47 15.44 -43.95 -12.82
C PRO A 47 15.61 -43.38 -14.23
N THR A 48 15.58 -44.26 -15.23
CA THR A 48 15.48 -43.90 -16.65
C THR A 48 14.15 -43.21 -16.92
N PHE A 49 14.16 -41.91 -17.20
CA PHE A 49 12.98 -41.20 -17.71
C PHE A 49 12.96 -41.27 -19.23
N HIS A 50 12.12 -42.17 -19.77
CA HIS A 50 11.67 -42.15 -21.14
C HIS A 50 10.52 -41.14 -21.28
N TYR A 51 10.64 -40.18 -22.20
CA TYR A 51 9.51 -39.33 -22.59
C TYR A 51 8.85 -39.95 -23.81
N GLY A 52 7.61 -40.42 -23.64
CA GLY A 52 6.84 -40.96 -24.76
C GLY A 52 5.57 -41.68 -24.34
N GLN A 53 4.49 -40.89 -24.30
CA GLN A 53 3.11 -41.25 -24.67
C GLN A 53 2.34 -42.26 -23.80
N ASP A 54 1.21 -41.75 -23.31
CA ASP A 54 -0.03 -42.46 -23.00
C ASP A 54 -0.06 -43.32 -21.72
N ALA A 55 -0.58 -42.76 -20.61
CA ALA A 55 -1.43 -43.48 -19.66
C ALA A 55 -1.95 -42.54 -18.54
N GLU A 56 -3.25 -42.68 -18.26
CA GLU A 56 -3.91 -42.17 -17.05
C GLU A 56 -3.17 -42.65 -15.79
N GLY A 57 -2.83 -41.72 -14.89
CA GLY A 57 -2.21 -42.05 -13.61
C GLY A 57 -2.26 -40.85 -12.67
N ALA A 58 -3.04 -40.97 -11.60
CA ALA A 58 -3.15 -39.98 -10.54
C ALA A 58 -1.76 -39.72 -9.92
N ILE A 59 -1.39 -38.44 -9.79
CA ILE A 59 -0.21 -38.03 -9.03
C ILE A 59 -0.65 -37.96 -7.56
N GLU A 60 -0.39 -39.03 -6.82
CA GLU A 60 -0.40 -39.00 -5.36
C GLU A 60 0.81 -38.18 -4.90
N ILE A 61 0.54 -36.98 -4.37
CA ILE A 61 1.56 -36.15 -3.73
C ILE A 61 1.68 -36.68 -2.30
N ASP A 62 2.80 -37.34 -2.01
CA ASP A 62 3.18 -37.73 -0.65
C ASP A 62 3.38 -36.48 0.21
N THR A 63 2.45 -36.24 1.14
CA THR A 63 2.45 -35.06 2.02
C THR A 63 3.43 -35.19 3.19
N ASN A 64 4.21 -36.27 3.28
CA ASN A 64 5.10 -36.56 4.41
C ASN A 64 6.60 -36.42 4.11
N THR A 65 6.98 -35.84 2.97
CA THR A 65 8.34 -35.31 2.86
C THR A 65 8.37 -33.98 3.61
N ASP A 66 8.86 -34.01 4.85
CA ASP A 66 9.29 -32.82 5.57
C ASP A 66 10.24 -32.04 4.65
N ILE A 67 9.72 -31.00 4.01
CA ILE A 67 10.54 -29.99 3.38
C ILE A 67 11.19 -29.28 4.56
N ASP A 68 12.47 -29.60 4.78
CA ASP A 68 13.34 -28.93 5.73
C ASP A 68 13.49 -27.46 5.26
N THR A 69 12.49 -26.65 5.61
CA THR A 69 12.35 -25.23 5.25
C THR A 69 13.22 -24.36 6.16
N ASN A 70 14.42 -24.83 6.47
CA ASN A 70 15.49 -23.99 7.00
C ASN A 70 16.08 -23.13 5.86
N THR A 71 15.19 -22.53 5.07
CA THR A 71 15.53 -21.58 4.03
C THR A 71 15.71 -20.22 4.66
N ASP A 72 16.93 -19.98 5.16
CA ASP A 72 17.60 -18.66 5.17
C ASP A 72 17.76 -18.14 3.72
N VAL A 73 16.65 -18.05 2.96
CA VAL A 73 16.62 -17.70 1.53
C VAL A 73 15.67 -16.53 1.27
N ALA A 74 15.53 -15.65 2.25
CA ALA A 74 15.33 -14.26 1.86
C ALA A 74 16.69 -13.79 1.34
N VAL A 75 16.80 -13.52 0.04
CA VAL A 75 18.02 -12.97 -0.57
C VAL A 75 17.64 -11.57 -1.03
N ASP A 76 18.11 -10.57 -0.31
CA ASP A 76 18.04 -9.19 -0.78
C ASP A 76 19.17 -9.00 -1.81
N MET A 77 18.81 -8.59 -3.02
CA MET A 77 19.76 -8.34 -4.10
C MET A 77 19.89 -6.83 -4.28
N ASP A 78 20.86 -6.20 -3.62
CA ASP A 78 21.29 -4.85 -4.00
C ASP A 78 22.18 -4.93 -5.24
N MET A 79 21.79 -4.23 -6.29
CA MET A 79 22.63 -4.03 -7.47
C MET A 79 23.47 -2.78 -7.27
N ASP A 80 24.68 -2.95 -6.74
CA ASP A 80 25.72 -1.92 -6.77
C ASP A 80 26.63 -2.14 -7.99
N ASP A 81 27.24 -1.06 -8.50
CA ASP A 81 28.21 -1.08 -9.62
C ASP A 81 29.46 -1.97 -9.36
N ALA A 82 29.60 -2.55 -8.17
CA ALA A 82 30.75 -3.33 -7.72
C ALA A 82 30.53 -4.86 -7.62
N GLY A 83 29.35 -5.38 -7.98
CA GLY A 83 29.06 -6.82 -7.99
C GLY A 83 28.11 -7.30 -6.90
N VAL A 84 27.64 -8.55 -7.02
CA VAL A 84 26.61 -9.15 -6.15
C VAL A 84 27.21 -9.50 -4.79
N ASN A 85 27.02 -8.63 -3.80
CA ASN A 85 27.34 -8.94 -2.42
C ASN A 85 26.19 -9.74 -1.78
N ARG A 86 26.53 -10.83 -1.09
CA ARG A 86 25.58 -11.61 -0.29
C ARG A 86 25.27 -10.81 0.97
N ILE A 87 24.17 -10.06 0.97
CA ILE A 87 23.70 -9.34 2.15
C ILE A 87 22.99 -10.37 3.05
N GLU A 88 23.33 -10.41 4.34
CA GLU A 88 22.49 -11.11 5.32
C GLU A 88 21.10 -10.51 5.21
N SER A 89 20.11 -11.33 4.83
CA SER A 89 18.73 -10.85 4.74
C SER A 89 18.41 -10.09 6.01
N PRO A 90 17.95 -8.83 5.91
CA PRO A 90 17.16 -8.30 6.99
C PRO A 90 16.04 -9.31 7.14
N ARG A 91 16.01 -10.06 8.26
CA ARG A 91 14.82 -10.83 8.61
C ARG A 91 13.68 -9.85 8.40
N THR A 92 12.76 -10.11 7.47
CA THR A 92 11.66 -9.19 7.18
C THR A 92 10.99 -8.94 8.52
N SER A 93 11.30 -7.80 9.13
CA SER A 93 11.17 -7.69 10.57
C SER A 93 9.69 -7.59 10.83
N CYS A 94 9.14 -8.60 11.51
CA CYS A 94 7.74 -8.60 11.92
C CYS A 94 7.47 -7.28 12.66
N ILE A 95 6.65 -6.42 12.07
CA ILE A 95 6.23 -5.17 12.70
C ILE A 95 5.12 -5.54 13.70
N VAL A 96 5.11 -4.88 14.85
CA VAL A 96 4.04 -5.04 15.83
C VAL A 96 3.25 -3.75 15.87
N SER A 97 1.95 -3.82 15.59
CA SER A 97 1.05 -2.66 15.68
C SER A 97 0.79 -2.28 17.14
N SER A 98 0.20 -1.10 17.35
CA SER A 98 -0.27 -0.61 18.63
C SER A 98 -1.38 -1.49 19.21
N SER A 99 -2.12 -2.20 18.36
CA SER A 99 -3.11 -3.21 18.78
C SER A 99 -2.49 -4.57 19.12
N GLY A 100 -1.16 -4.74 18.96
CA GLY A 100 -0.44 -5.99 19.17
C GLY A 100 -0.48 -6.95 17.97
N ALA A 101 -1.02 -6.54 16.83
CA ALA A 101 -1.04 -7.33 15.61
C ALA A 101 0.38 -7.51 15.07
N ARG A 102 0.68 -8.70 14.56
CA ARG A 102 1.96 -9.03 13.96
C ARG A 102 1.86 -8.89 12.45
N LEU A 103 2.65 -7.97 11.89
CA LEU A 103 2.52 -7.53 10.52
C LEU A 103 3.75 -7.87 9.69
N PHE A 104 3.51 -8.42 8.51
CA PHE A 104 4.52 -8.70 7.50
C PHE A 104 4.50 -7.61 6.41
N PRO A 105 5.58 -6.84 6.23
CA PRO A 105 5.65 -5.83 5.18
C PRO A 105 5.97 -6.44 3.81
N TRP A 106 5.22 -6.04 2.78
CA TRP A 106 5.48 -6.44 1.40
C TRP A 106 4.93 -5.42 0.40
N CYS A 107 5.77 -4.96 -0.53
CA CYS A 107 5.41 -4.03 -1.62
C CYS A 107 4.67 -2.74 -1.16
N GLY A 108 4.93 -2.25 0.06
CA GLY A 108 4.23 -1.08 0.59
C GLY A 108 2.90 -1.35 1.29
N LEU A 109 2.61 -2.62 1.54
CA LEU A 109 1.48 -3.08 2.33
C LEU A 109 2.01 -3.80 3.58
N LEU A 110 1.13 -3.90 4.58
CA LEU A 110 1.32 -4.66 5.80
C LEU A 110 0.24 -5.75 5.83
N PHE A 111 0.63 -7.00 6.00
CA PHE A 111 -0.29 -8.13 6.13
C PHE A 111 -0.30 -8.61 7.57
N ASP A 112 -1.48 -8.65 8.20
CA ASP A 112 -1.62 -9.35 9.47
C ASP A 112 -1.39 -10.84 9.25
N ILE A 113 -0.40 -11.41 9.96
CA ILE A 113 0.01 -12.80 9.75
C ILE A 113 -1.05 -13.82 10.20
N ASN A 114 -2.00 -13.41 11.06
CA ASN A 114 -3.02 -14.29 11.61
C ASN A 114 -4.33 -14.16 10.85
N THR A 115 -4.71 -12.94 10.47
CA THR A 115 -6.01 -12.67 9.84
C THR A 115 -5.94 -12.52 8.32
N GLY A 116 -4.76 -12.19 7.78
CA GLY A 116 -4.61 -11.82 6.37
C GLY A 116 -5.12 -10.43 6.02
N ASP A 117 -5.55 -9.64 7.01
CA ASP A 117 -5.97 -8.26 6.83
C ASP A 117 -4.82 -7.42 6.24
N VAL A 118 -5.15 -6.52 5.32
CA VAL A 118 -4.17 -5.76 4.54
C VAL A 118 -4.25 -4.28 4.92
N MET A 119 -3.11 -3.72 5.30
CA MET A 119 -2.95 -2.30 5.62
C MET A 119 -1.87 -1.65 4.76
N ILE A 120 -1.80 -0.31 4.75
CA ILE A 120 -0.70 0.41 4.10
C ILE A 120 0.49 0.52 5.05
N ASP A 121 1.69 0.24 4.53
CA ASP A 121 2.94 0.52 5.24
C ASP A 121 3.29 2.01 5.11
N TYR A 122 2.97 2.78 6.15
CA TYR A 122 3.23 4.21 6.21
C TYR A 122 4.65 4.56 6.66
N SER A 123 5.45 3.61 7.17
CA SER A 123 6.83 3.85 7.64
C SER A 123 7.77 4.32 6.52
N ARG A 124 7.45 3.97 5.27
CA ARG A 124 8.19 4.43 4.08
C ARG A 124 8.19 5.94 3.91
N PHE A 125 7.26 6.65 4.54
CA PHE A 125 7.13 8.10 4.44
C PHE A 125 7.76 8.85 5.63
N ASP A 126 8.43 8.14 6.54
CA ASP A 126 9.05 8.73 7.73
C ASP A 126 10.26 9.60 7.38
N ASN A 127 10.72 10.38 8.35
CA ASN A 127 11.91 11.23 8.26
C ASN A 127 11.85 12.27 7.13
N GLY A 128 10.69 12.93 6.99
CA GLY A 128 10.48 13.99 6.00
C GLY A 128 10.25 13.50 4.56
N ARG A 129 10.16 12.19 4.33
CA ARG A 129 9.86 11.64 2.99
C ARG A 129 8.47 11.98 2.48
N VAL A 130 7.53 12.36 3.36
CA VAL A 130 6.24 12.92 2.93
C VAL A 130 6.43 14.18 2.07
N GLU A 131 7.30 15.10 2.50
CA GLU A 131 7.58 16.36 1.79
C GLU A 131 8.26 16.10 0.44
N ASN A 132 9.18 15.13 0.37
CA ASN A 132 9.84 14.74 -0.88
C ASN A 132 8.86 14.21 -1.95
N SER A 133 7.66 13.76 -1.54
CA SER A 133 6.60 13.34 -2.45
C SER A 133 5.69 14.49 -2.92
N LEU A 134 6.05 15.76 -2.63
CA LEU A 134 5.34 16.97 -3.03
C LEU A 134 6.10 17.76 -4.10
N THR A 135 5.60 17.70 -5.33
CA THR A 135 5.73 18.75 -6.36
C THR A 135 4.84 19.96 -6.02
N ILE A 136 5.32 21.18 -6.24
CA ILE A 136 4.52 22.40 -6.06
C ILE A 136 4.73 23.24 -7.31
N ASP A 137 3.66 23.51 -8.04
CA ASP A 137 3.69 24.34 -9.23
C ASP A 137 3.12 25.72 -8.89
N SER A 138 3.86 26.79 -9.20
CA SER A 138 3.49 28.17 -8.86
C SER A 138 3.17 28.95 -10.14
N ASP A 139 1.96 28.77 -10.67
CA ASP A 139 1.52 29.37 -11.95
C ASP A 139 0.38 30.39 -11.80
N GLY A 140 0.08 30.82 -10.57
CA GLY A 140 -1.00 31.77 -10.25
C GLY A 140 -2.40 31.17 -10.17
N HIS A 141 -2.55 29.84 -10.29
CA HIS A 141 -3.82 29.12 -10.11
C HIS A 141 -3.82 28.24 -8.85
N GLU A 142 -3.25 28.74 -7.74
CA GLU A 142 -2.95 27.88 -6.58
C GLU A 142 -4.20 27.26 -5.95
N GLY A 143 -5.38 27.90 -6.06
CA GLY A 143 -6.65 27.34 -5.57
C GLY A 143 -7.11 26.09 -6.33
N ASP A 144 -7.17 26.14 -7.66
CA ASP A 144 -7.56 24.99 -8.49
C ASP A 144 -6.50 23.87 -8.44
N GLN A 145 -5.25 24.27 -8.28
CA GLN A 145 -4.16 23.33 -8.05
C GLN A 145 -4.29 22.63 -6.70
N PHE A 146 -4.57 23.37 -5.62
CA PHE A 146 -4.76 22.80 -4.28
C PHE A 146 -5.78 21.66 -4.30
N PHE A 147 -6.93 21.89 -4.92
CA PHE A 147 -7.96 20.88 -5.06
C PHE A 147 -7.49 19.63 -5.83
N ARG A 148 -6.87 19.84 -7.00
CA ARG A 148 -6.31 18.73 -7.80
C ARG A 148 -5.25 17.97 -7.01
N ARG A 149 -4.45 18.68 -6.21
CA ARG A 149 -3.37 18.13 -5.39
C ARG A 149 -3.90 17.18 -4.33
N LEU A 150 -4.92 17.57 -3.57
CA LEU A 150 -5.52 16.71 -2.54
C LEU A 150 -5.96 15.35 -3.10
N ARG A 151 -6.55 15.33 -4.29
CA ARG A 151 -6.94 14.08 -4.98
C ARG A 151 -5.74 13.20 -5.32
N THR A 152 -4.60 13.78 -5.69
CA THR A 152 -3.37 13.02 -5.97
C THR A 152 -2.79 12.35 -4.72
N PHE A 153 -3.07 12.88 -3.52
CA PHE A 153 -2.58 12.30 -2.27
C PHE A 153 -3.32 11.01 -1.90
N VAL A 154 -4.63 10.99 -2.11
CA VAL A 154 -5.50 9.86 -1.74
C VAL A 154 -5.59 8.80 -2.84
N ARG A 155 -5.54 9.18 -4.13
CA ARG A 155 -5.76 8.25 -5.26
C ARG A 155 -4.91 6.97 -5.19
N PRO A 156 -3.59 7.00 -4.90
CA PRO A 156 -2.78 5.78 -4.84
C PRO A 156 -3.18 4.82 -3.72
N ARG A 157 -3.94 5.29 -2.74
CA ARG A 157 -4.38 4.52 -1.56
C ARG A 157 -5.79 4.01 -1.72
N CYS A 158 -6.54 4.45 -2.73
CA CYS A 158 -7.87 3.95 -3.06
C CYS A 158 -7.81 2.60 -3.82
N THR A 159 -7.01 1.64 -3.33
CA THR A 159 -6.82 0.33 -3.97
C THR A 159 -7.81 -0.70 -3.43
N PRO A 160 -8.48 -1.51 -4.28
CA PRO A 160 -9.49 -2.49 -3.86
C PRO A 160 -9.07 -3.40 -2.70
N ILE A 161 -7.83 -3.89 -2.71
CA ILE A 161 -7.30 -4.84 -1.72
C ILE A 161 -7.38 -4.34 -0.27
N LEU A 162 -7.40 -3.03 -0.04
CA LEU A 162 -7.48 -2.41 1.30
C LEU A 162 -8.91 -2.27 1.83
N TYR A 163 -9.90 -2.44 0.94
CA TYR A 163 -11.30 -2.07 1.19
C TYR A 163 -12.28 -3.19 0.85
N ASP A 164 -11.81 -4.29 0.26
CA ASP A 164 -12.62 -5.46 -0.03
C ASP A 164 -12.98 -6.16 1.29
N PRO A 165 -14.27 -6.25 1.67
CA PRO A 165 -14.71 -6.89 2.91
C PRO A 165 -14.63 -8.43 2.86
N ALA A 166 -14.30 -9.03 1.71
CA ALA A 166 -13.93 -10.44 1.63
C ALA A 166 -12.48 -10.69 2.09
N ILE A 167 -11.64 -9.65 2.09
CA ILE A 167 -10.24 -9.70 2.53
C ILE A 167 -10.10 -9.10 3.92
N ASN A 168 -10.74 -7.95 4.15
CA ASN A 168 -10.52 -7.14 5.34
C ASN A 168 -11.74 -7.10 6.23
N ARG A 169 -11.49 -7.13 7.54
CA ARG A 169 -12.51 -6.79 8.53
C ARG A 169 -12.91 -5.32 8.47
N VAL A 170 -14.10 -5.02 8.98
CA VAL A 170 -14.67 -3.66 8.99
C VAL A 170 -13.78 -2.64 9.73
N ASP A 171 -13.18 -3.05 10.84
CA ASP A 171 -12.25 -2.23 11.62
C ASP A 171 -10.93 -1.94 10.88
N VAL A 172 -10.44 -2.88 10.09
CA VAL A 172 -9.27 -2.66 9.23
C VAL A 172 -9.61 -1.73 8.06
N VAL A 173 -10.79 -1.88 7.46
CA VAL A 173 -11.28 -0.94 6.43
C VAL A 173 -11.39 0.48 7.00
N MET A 174 -11.92 0.63 8.22
CA MET A 174 -11.95 1.90 8.94
C MET A 174 -10.54 2.47 9.16
N THR A 175 -9.61 1.63 9.61
CA THR A 175 -8.21 1.98 9.86
C THR A 175 -7.52 2.48 8.59
N ASN A 176 -7.63 1.73 7.49
CA ASN A 176 -7.06 2.10 6.19
C ASN A 176 -7.62 3.43 5.67
N PHE A 177 -8.93 3.62 5.79
CA PHE A 177 -9.58 4.85 5.35
C PHE A 177 -9.12 6.05 6.19
N TYR A 178 -9.09 5.89 7.52
CA TYR A 178 -8.65 6.92 8.46
C TYR A 178 -7.17 7.29 8.26
N GLN A 179 -6.26 6.31 8.17
CA GLN A 179 -4.83 6.57 7.95
C GLN A 179 -4.55 7.18 6.56
N MET A 180 -5.31 6.82 5.52
CA MET A 180 -5.24 7.53 4.23
C MET A 180 -5.57 9.01 4.37
N MET A 181 -6.55 9.35 5.22
CA MET A 181 -6.92 10.74 5.48
C MET A 181 -5.93 11.45 6.40
N LEU A 182 -5.30 10.77 7.36
CA LEU A 182 -4.16 11.31 8.12
C LEU A 182 -3.01 11.68 7.18
N TYR A 183 -2.66 10.78 6.26
CA TYR A 183 -1.65 11.05 5.25
C TYR A 183 -2.01 12.24 4.35
N CYS A 184 -3.26 12.32 3.91
CA CYS A 184 -3.76 13.46 3.14
C CYS A 184 -3.65 14.76 3.94
N ALA A 185 -4.00 14.75 5.23
CA ALA A 185 -3.90 15.91 6.11
C ALA A 185 -2.44 16.36 6.30
N VAL A 186 -1.51 15.42 6.54
CA VAL A 186 -0.08 15.73 6.62
C VAL A 186 0.43 16.36 5.33
N LYS A 187 0.11 15.78 4.16
CA LYS A 187 0.49 16.36 2.86
C LYS A 187 -0.18 17.71 2.61
N THR A 188 -1.38 17.91 3.12
CA THR A 188 -2.07 19.20 3.05
C THR A 188 -1.28 20.24 3.82
N VAL A 189 -0.87 19.97 5.06
CA VAL A 189 -0.05 20.90 5.86
C VAL A 189 1.25 21.21 5.13
N ALA A 190 1.99 20.20 4.68
CA ALA A 190 3.26 20.42 3.99
C ALA A 190 3.08 21.23 2.69
N HIS A 191 1.97 21.04 1.97
CA HIS A 191 1.62 21.87 0.82
C HIS A 191 1.27 23.31 1.23
N LEU A 192 0.50 23.52 2.31
CA LEU A 192 0.18 24.85 2.82
C LEU A 192 1.41 25.63 3.29
N ARG A 193 2.37 24.95 3.93
CA ARG A 193 3.65 25.53 4.37
C ARG A 193 4.51 26.00 3.19
N SER A 194 4.39 25.33 2.06
CA SER A 194 5.28 25.51 0.90
C SER A 194 4.62 26.27 -0.27
N SER A 195 3.33 26.57 -0.17
CA SER A 195 2.54 27.27 -1.19
C SER A 195 2.25 28.71 -0.78
N ALA A 196 2.06 29.60 -1.76
CA ALA A 196 1.53 30.95 -1.51
C ALA A 196 0.04 30.96 -1.14
N TYR A 197 -0.63 29.80 -1.22
CA TYR A 197 -2.06 29.65 -0.92
C TYR A 197 -2.36 29.92 0.56
N LYS A 198 -3.10 31.00 0.82
CA LYS A 198 -3.54 31.37 2.17
C LYS A 198 -4.97 30.93 2.41
N VAL A 199 -5.15 29.88 3.21
CA VAL A 199 -6.47 29.33 3.60
C VAL A 199 -7.41 30.41 4.15
N THR A 200 -6.87 31.38 4.89
CA THR A 200 -7.63 32.47 5.51
C THR A 200 -8.33 33.40 4.51
N HIS A 201 -7.86 33.48 3.27
CA HIS A 201 -8.49 34.33 2.24
C HIS A 201 -9.76 33.69 1.70
N ASN A 202 -9.82 32.35 1.66
CA ASN A 202 -10.99 31.61 1.20
C ASN A 202 -11.18 30.28 1.95
N PRO A 203 -11.62 30.33 3.22
CA PRO A 203 -11.79 29.13 4.04
C PRO A 203 -12.91 28.22 3.52
N ALA A 204 -13.95 28.79 2.89
CA ALA A 204 -15.03 28.03 2.28
C ALA A 204 -14.52 27.16 1.12
N HIS A 205 -13.67 27.72 0.26
CA HIS A 205 -13.04 26.98 -0.83
C HIS A 205 -12.18 25.81 -0.32
N THR A 206 -11.36 26.06 0.71
CA THR A 206 -10.52 25.01 1.31
C THR A 206 -11.37 23.88 1.92
N THR A 207 -12.43 24.23 2.66
CA THR A 207 -13.37 23.25 3.24
C THR A 207 -14.01 22.41 2.14
N LYS A 208 -14.45 23.05 1.07
CA LYS A 208 -15.04 22.38 -0.09
C LYS A 208 -14.03 21.46 -0.78
N ALA A 209 -12.79 21.90 -0.96
CA ALA A 209 -11.74 21.10 -1.58
C ALA A 209 -11.44 19.81 -0.79
N ILE A 210 -11.40 19.90 0.55
CA ILE A 210 -11.26 18.73 1.42
C ILE A 210 -12.49 17.82 1.30
N GLY A 211 -13.70 18.38 1.42
CA GLY A 211 -14.96 17.63 1.28
C GLY A 211 -15.09 16.89 -0.07
N ASP A 212 -14.78 17.58 -1.16
CA ASP A 212 -14.79 17.01 -2.52
C ASP A 212 -13.70 15.95 -2.71
N THR A 213 -12.59 16.03 -1.98
CA THR A 213 -11.53 15.00 -1.96
C THR A 213 -12.00 13.73 -1.23
N ILE A 214 -12.69 13.89 -0.10
CA ILE A 214 -13.27 12.78 0.65
C ILE A 214 -14.30 12.05 -0.22
N LEU A 215 -15.20 12.81 -0.85
CA LEU A 215 -16.20 12.27 -1.76
C LEU A 215 -15.58 11.58 -2.97
N PHE A 216 -14.50 12.14 -3.51
CA PHE A 216 -13.73 11.52 -4.58
C PHE A 216 -13.15 10.17 -4.15
N ALA A 217 -12.48 10.09 -2.99
CA ALA A 217 -11.91 8.85 -2.48
C ALA A 217 -12.99 7.78 -2.24
N PHE A 218 -14.08 8.15 -1.57
CA PHE A 218 -15.23 7.27 -1.32
C PHE A 218 -15.80 6.68 -2.62
N ARG A 219 -16.04 7.53 -3.63
CA ARG A 219 -16.56 7.10 -4.93
C ARG A 219 -15.57 6.23 -5.68
N LEU A 220 -14.29 6.59 -5.65
CA LEU A 220 -13.24 5.84 -6.32
C LEU A 220 -13.14 4.41 -5.76
N ILE A 221 -13.06 4.28 -4.42
CA ILE A 221 -13.03 2.98 -3.74
C ILE A 221 -14.25 2.14 -4.13
N ARG A 222 -15.47 2.71 -4.00
CA ARG A 222 -16.69 1.98 -4.37
C ARG A 222 -16.71 1.54 -5.83
N SER A 223 -16.32 2.42 -6.74
CA SER A 223 -16.25 2.08 -8.16
C SER A 223 -15.23 0.99 -8.45
N SER A 224 -14.08 1.01 -7.77
CA SER A 224 -13.00 0.03 -7.92
C SER A 224 -13.39 -1.37 -7.39
N LEU A 225 -14.30 -1.42 -6.42
CA LEU A 225 -14.91 -2.63 -5.89
C LEU A 225 -16.12 -3.12 -6.72
N GLY A 226 -16.40 -2.49 -7.86
CA GLY A 226 -17.52 -2.87 -8.74
C GLY A 226 -18.91 -2.39 -8.27
N MET A 227 -19.00 -1.56 -7.23
CA MET A 227 -20.26 -1.05 -6.66
C MET A 227 -20.82 0.18 -7.38
N SER A 228 -20.81 0.17 -8.72
CA SER A 228 -21.44 1.24 -9.51
C SER A 228 -22.97 1.14 -9.46
N ALA A 229 -23.66 2.28 -9.39
CA ALA A 229 -25.12 2.37 -9.35
C ALA A 229 -25.84 1.79 -10.59
N THR A 230 -25.10 1.41 -11.63
CA THR A 230 -25.64 1.04 -12.96
C THR A 230 -25.68 -0.46 -13.24
N LYS A 231 -25.33 -1.33 -12.29
CA LYS A 231 -25.49 -2.80 -12.45
C LYS A 231 -26.42 -3.41 -11.41
N ALA A 232 -27.65 -2.92 -11.37
CA ALA A 232 -28.78 -3.64 -10.80
C ALA A 232 -29.43 -4.54 -11.88
N SER A 233 -28.63 -5.35 -12.58
CA SER A 233 -29.12 -6.26 -13.62
C SER A 233 -28.47 -7.63 -13.48
N GLU A 234 -29.36 -8.58 -13.24
CA GLU A 234 -29.29 -10.04 -13.40
C GLU A 234 -28.22 -10.81 -12.63
N ASN A 235 -28.73 -11.45 -11.56
CA ASN A 235 -28.27 -12.69 -10.95
C ASN A 235 -27.34 -13.54 -11.85
N VAL A 236 -26.05 -13.29 -11.78
CA VAL A 236 -25.02 -14.29 -12.06
C VAL A 236 -24.56 -14.81 -10.69
N ALA A 237 -24.75 -16.12 -10.50
CA ALA A 237 -24.68 -16.83 -9.24
C ALA A 237 -23.52 -16.40 -8.30
N GLY A 238 -23.89 -16.04 -7.06
CA GLY A 238 -23.05 -16.27 -5.88
C GLY A 238 -22.33 -15.07 -5.25
N ARG A 239 -22.03 -13.99 -5.97
CA ARG A 239 -21.42 -12.80 -5.35
C ARG A 239 -22.51 -11.78 -5.00
N ARG A 240 -22.91 -11.72 -3.72
CA ARG A 240 -23.61 -10.53 -3.23
C ARG A 240 -22.71 -9.31 -3.52
N PRO A 241 -23.26 -8.16 -3.93
CA PRO A 241 -22.52 -6.91 -3.85
C PRO A 241 -21.99 -6.82 -2.42
N SER A 242 -20.68 -6.91 -2.27
CA SER A 242 -20.03 -6.74 -1.00
C SER A 242 -20.22 -5.28 -0.64
N ASP A 243 -21.24 -4.97 0.16
CA ASP A 243 -21.53 -3.60 0.56
C ASP A 243 -20.29 -3.00 1.21
N PHE A 244 -19.81 -1.87 0.66
CA PHE A 244 -18.71 -1.13 1.25
C PHE A 244 -19.05 -0.87 2.73
N PRO A 245 -18.23 -1.31 3.69
CA PRO A 245 -18.64 -1.31 5.09
C PRO A 245 -18.74 0.09 5.72
N LEU A 246 -18.32 1.13 4.99
CA LEU A 246 -18.49 2.53 5.38
C LEU A 246 -19.57 3.20 4.54
N ASN A 247 -20.48 3.89 5.20
CA ASN A 247 -21.35 4.84 4.50
C ASN A 247 -20.66 6.20 4.30
N LEU A 248 -21.29 7.08 3.52
CA LEU A 248 -20.70 8.39 3.20
C LEU A 248 -20.56 9.29 4.44
N ALA A 249 -21.52 9.23 5.37
CA ALA A 249 -21.49 10.05 6.59
C ALA A 249 -20.34 9.61 7.52
N GLU A 250 -20.12 8.30 7.65
CA GLU A 250 -18.98 7.71 8.36
C GLU A 250 -17.65 8.09 7.72
N SER A 251 -17.58 8.01 6.39
CA SER A 251 -16.37 8.38 5.64
C SER A 251 -16.04 9.87 5.82
N LEU A 252 -17.06 10.74 5.80
CA LEU A 252 -16.91 12.18 6.06
C LEU A 252 -16.41 12.42 7.49
N TRP A 253 -17.06 11.82 8.48
CA TRP A 253 -16.67 11.99 9.87
C TRP A 253 -15.24 11.50 10.14
N LEU A 254 -14.88 10.29 9.67
CA LEU A 254 -13.53 9.73 9.80
C LEU A 254 -12.47 10.64 9.17
N SER A 255 -12.78 11.22 8.01
CA SER A 255 -11.87 12.13 7.33
C SER A 255 -11.68 13.42 8.11
N TRP A 256 -12.76 14.07 8.54
CA TRP A 256 -12.65 15.29 9.34
C TRP A 256 -11.97 15.04 10.69
N LYS A 257 -12.16 13.86 11.28
CA LYS A 257 -11.46 13.44 12.49
C LYS A 257 -9.96 13.32 12.23
N ALA A 258 -9.54 12.67 11.13
CA ALA A 258 -8.13 12.58 10.76
C ALA A 258 -7.49 13.96 10.55
N PHE A 259 -8.17 14.86 9.83
CA PHE A 259 -7.70 16.24 9.67
C PHE A 259 -7.62 16.97 11.01
N HIS A 260 -8.61 16.80 11.89
CA HIS A 260 -8.58 17.37 13.23
C HIS A 260 -7.37 16.85 14.03
N ASP A 261 -7.11 15.54 14.01
CA ASP A 261 -6.00 14.94 14.73
C ASP A 261 -4.64 15.44 14.28
N VAL A 262 -4.46 15.68 12.98
CA VAL A 262 -3.22 16.28 12.46
C VAL A 262 -3.14 17.76 12.81
N PHE A 263 -4.15 18.56 12.45
CA PHE A 263 -4.08 20.02 12.55
C PHE A 263 -4.08 20.53 14.01
N SER A 264 -4.73 19.82 14.94
CA SER A 264 -4.73 20.18 16.38
C SER A 264 -3.36 20.12 17.03
N ARG A 265 -2.45 19.28 16.49
CA ARG A 265 -1.11 19.04 17.03
C ARG A 265 -0.05 20.00 16.50
N LEU A 266 -0.43 20.90 15.59
CA LEU A 266 0.50 21.78 14.89
C LEU A 266 0.23 23.24 15.27
N SER A 267 1.18 23.84 15.98
CA SER A 267 1.08 25.21 16.48
C SER A 267 0.91 26.24 15.35
N ASP A 268 1.64 26.06 14.24
CA ASP A 268 1.58 26.91 13.05
C ASP A 268 0.24 26.81 12.28
N GLN A 269 -0.53 25.75 12.48
CA GLN A 269 -1.81 25.50 11.81
C GLN A 269 -3.03 25.65 12.74
N GLN A 270 -2.85 26.16 13.97
CA GLN A 270 -3.91 26.37 14.96
C GLN A 270 -5.08 27.21 14.42
N GLU A 271 -4.81 28.28 13.66
CA GLU A 271 -5.90 29.11 13.14
C GLU A 271 -6.71 28.39 12.06
N VAL A 272 -6.04 27.61 11.19
CA VAL A 272 -6.72 26.76 10.20
C VAL A 272 -7.55 25.69 10.91
N HIS A 273 -6.99 25.07 11.94
CA HIS A 273 -7.70 24.09 12.76
C HIS A 273 -8.99 24.67 13.35
N ARG A 274 -8.87 25.80 14.04
CA ARG A 274 -9.96 26.47 14.76
C ARG A 274 -11.05 27.00 13.83
N VAL A 275 -10.68 27.65 12.72
CA VAL A 275 -11.64 28.31 11.82
C VAL A 275 -12.30 27.33 10.85
N LEU A 276 -11.57 26.28 10.44
CA LEU A 276 -11.99 25.43 9.33
C LEU A 276 -12.25 23.98 9.76
N ILE A 277 -11.25 23.33 10.34
CA ILE A 277 -11.26 21.88 10.55
C ILE A 277 -12.19 21.50 11.70
N HIS A 278 -12.11 22.19 12.84
CA HIS A 278 -12.94 21.93 14.01
C HIS A 278 -14.44 22.13 13.72
N PRO A 279 -14.89 23.25 13.11
CA PRO A 279 -16.30 23.43 12.76
C PRO A 279 -16.77 22.47 11.66
N ALA A 280 -15.89 21.99 10.78
CA ALA A 280 -16.23 20.98 9.78
C ALA A 280 -16.46 19.60 10.41
N LEU A 281 -15.64 19.22 11.39
CA LEU A 281 -15.83 17.99 12.17
C LEU A 281 -17.13 18.03 12.98
N GLU A 282 -17.41 19.14 13.69
CA GLU A 282 -18.65 19.27 14.49
C GLU A 282 -19.92 19.17 13.65
N ARG A 283 -19.90 19.72 12.42
CA ARG A 283 -21.01 19.59 11.47
C ARG A 283 -21.12 18.21 10.84
N SER A 284 -20.05 17.41 10.86
CA SER A 284 -20.10 16.05 10.37
C SER A 284 -20.81 15.17 11.41
N HIS A 285 -22.01 14.71 11.06
CA HIS A 285 -22.71 13.69 11.83
C HIS A 285 -22.43 12.35 11.16
N GLY A 286 -21.97 11.36 11.93
CA GLY A 286 -21.67 10.05 11.36
C GLY A 286 -20.54 9.29 12.02
N MET A 287 -20.22 9.52 13.30
CA MET A 287 -19.27 8.66 13.99
C MET A 287 -19.67 7.19 13.82
N PRO A 288 -18.78 6.32 13.29
CA PRO A 288 -19.11 4.91 13.11
C PRO A 288 -19.54 4.28 14.42
N LYS A 289 -20.70 3.62 14.42
CA LYS A 289 -21.28 2.95 15.60
C LYS A 289 -20.64 1.58 15.89
N HIS A 290 -19.38 1.42 15.52
CA HIS A 290 -18.62 0.21 15.78
C HIS A 290 -18.22 0.16 17.27
N GLN A 291 -18.17 -1.04 17.84
CA GLN A 291 -17.67 -1.21 19.20
C GLN A 291 -16.21 -0.77 19.23
N ASN A 292 -15.84 0.08 20.19
CA ASN A 292 -14.47 0.57 20.38
C ASN A 292 -13.90 1.44 19.25
N THR A 293 -14.72 2.14 18.44
CA THR A 293 -14.23 3.07 17.40
C THR A 293 -13.15 4.02 17.92
N SER A 294 -13.29 4.55 19.14
CA SER A 294 -12.28 5.46 19.72
C SER A 294 -10.92 4.80 19.90
N ILE A 295 -10.88 3.58 20.45
CA ILE A 295 -9.65 2.83 20.70
C ILE A 295 -9.01 2.41 19.37
N LEU A 296 -9.84 2.00 18.41
CA LEU A 296 -9.40 1.67 17.05
C LEU A 296 -8.66 2.85 16.40
N LEU A 297 -9.25 4.04 16.45
CA LEU A 297 -8.65 5.23 15.86
C LEU A 297 -7.41 5.71 16.60
N GLU A 298 -7.34 5.49 17.91
CA GLU A 298 -6.15 5.76 18.70
C GLU A 298 -4.98 4.85 18.28
N HIS A 299 -5.20 3.53 18.19
CA HIS A 299 -4.20 2.60 17.68
C HIS A 299 -3.78 2.96 16.24
N ALA A 300 -4.75 3.24 15.37
CA ALA A 300 -4.47 3.62 13.99
C ALA A 300 -3.66 4.92 13.88
N PHE A 301 -3.90 5.89 14.77
CA PHE A 301 -3.13 7.13 14.84
C PHE A 301 -1.71 6.90 15.36
N ASN A 302 -1.56 6.06 16.38
CA ASN A 302 -0.25 5.72 16.94
C ASN A 302 0.61 4.95 15.91
N ASP A 303 0.02 3.99 15.21
CA ASP A 303 0.68 3.23 14.13
C ASP A 303 1.03 4.10 12.93
N PHE A 304 0.26 5.17 12.68
CA PHE A 304 0.61 6.15 11.67
C PHE A 304 1.85 6.95 12.04
N ASP A 305 2.19 7.07 13.34
CA ASP A 305 3.32 7.84 13.86
C ASP A 305 3.45 9.20 13.18
N MET A 306 2.52 10.11 13.49
CA MET A 306 2.48 11.44 12.86
C MET A 306 3.81 12.20 13.04
N SER A 307 4.47 12.06 14.20
CA SER A 307 5.71 12.75 14.54
C SER A 307 6.86 12.46 13.59
N SER A 308 6.96 11.25 13.06
CA SER A 308 7.99 10.92 12.08
C SER A 308 7.69 11.45 10.67
N LYS A 309 6.45 11.89 10.41
CA LYS A 309 5.97 12.26 9.07
C LYS A 309 6.04 13.74 8.78
N ILE A 310 5.95 14.57 9.82
CA ILE A 310 5.92 16.02 9.69
C ILE A 310 6.67 16.66 10.84
N ARG A 311 7.39 17.73 10.54
CA ARG A 311 8.01 18.55 11.60
C ARG A 311 6.91 19.18 12.45
N VAL A 312 6.91 18.79 13.72
CA VAL A 312 6.16 19.41 14.81
C VAL A 312 7.14 20.34 15.50
N ASP A 313 6.83 21.64 15.50
CA ASP A 313 7.63 22.66 16.19
C ASP A 313 7.40 22.62 17.71
#